data_AF-A0A1U7CM63-F1
#
_entry.id   AF-A0A1U7CM63-F1
#
_cell.length_a   1.000
_cell.length_b   1.000
_cell.length_c   1.000
_cell.angle_alpha   90.00
_cell.angle_beta   90.00
_cell.angle_gamma   90.00
#
_symmetry.space_group_name_H-M   'P 1'
#
loop_
_entity.id
_entity.type
_entity.pdbx_description
1 polymer ?
#
loop_
_entity_poly.entity_id
_entity_poly.type
_entity_poly.pdbx_seq_one_letter_code
_entity_poly.pdbx_strand_id
1 'polypeptide(L)'
;MAEYTIDVIESAPFGQLAYVIWSPERSDAVVIDPGFDSETILALLKEDKKSLAAILNTHGHVDHIAGNAALKKAYPDAPLIIGRHEEKLLTDPESNLSMPFGVAVTSPPPDRLVDDGDRLELAGFTFEVREIPGHSPGSVVYLCETFSPAFVFSGDVLFPGSVGRTDFPGGDHLTLMAGIFNKLLTLPDDTRIHPGHGGVTTIGAEKQSNAWIRDYRSRQKPADG
;
A
#
# COMPACT_ATOMS: atom_id res chain seq x y z
N MET A 1 -9.92 23.00 9.03
CA MET A 1 -8.95 22.11 8.37
C MET A 1 -9.73 20.86 7.99
N ALA A 2 -9.58 20.33 6.78
CA ALA A 2 -10.30 19.11 6.42
C ALA A 2 -9.89 18.01 7.41
N GLU A 3 -10.87 17.36 8.01
CA GLU A 3 -10.66 16.23 8.92
C GLU A 3 -10.77 14.91 8.15
N TYR A 4 -9.98 13.93 8.56
CA TYR A 4 -10.00 12.58 8.01
C TYR A 4 -9.80 11.56 9.12
N THR A 5 -10.31 10.36 8.89
CA THR A 5 -10.13 9.18 9.73
C THR A 5 -9.44 8.10 8.90
N ILE A 6 -8.52 7.36 9.52
CA ILE A 6 -7.93 6.15 8.96
C ILE A 6 -8.19 5.03 9.96
N ASP A 7 -9.12 4.14 9.62
CA ASP A 7 -9.36 2.90 10.34
C ASP A 7 -8.39 1.83 9.83
N VAL A 8 -7.85 1.03 10.75
CA VAL A 8 -6.85 0.00 10.46
C VAL A 8 -7.42 -1.36 10.83
N ILE A 9 -7.40 -2.30 9.88
CA ILE A 9 -7.89 -3.67 10.07
C ILE A 9 -6.70 -4.60 9.87
N GLU A 10 -6.31 -5.30 10.94
CA GLU A 10 -5.25 -6.30 10.89
C GLU A 10 -5.82 -7.69 10.56
N SER A 11 -5.43 -8.25 9.42
CA SER A 11 -5.91 -9.52 8.90
C SER A 11 -5.00 -10.69 9.31
N ALA A 12 -5.58 -11.68 9.99
CA ALA A 12 -4.96 -12.99 10.16
C ALA A 12 -4.95 -13.78 8.82
N PRO A 13 -3.98 -14.69 8.60
CA PRO A 13 -2.89 -15.08 9.51
C PRO A 13 -1.61 -14.23 9.36
N PHE A 14 -1.58 -13.26 8.44
CA PHE A 14 -0.35 -12.56 8.05
C PHE A 14 -0.04 -11.30 8.87
N GLY A 15 -0.99 -10.81 9.67
CA GLY A 15 -0.86 -9.51 10.34
C GLY A 15 -0.76 -8.38 9.33
N GLN A 16 -1.45 -8.53 8.19
CA GLN A 16 -1.51 -7.53 7.13
C GLN A 16 -2.50 -6.43 7.53
N LEU A 17 -2.18 -5.18 7.22
CA LEU A 17 -2.96 -4.00 7.56
C LEU A 17 -3.69 -3.47 6.33
N ALA A 18 -5.00 -3.66 6.31
CA ALA A 18 -5.89 -2.93 5.43
C ALA A 18 -6.25 -1.57 6.05
N TYR A 19 -6.44 -0.56 5.20
CA TYR A 19 -6.80 0.78 5.64
C TYR A 19 -8.13 1.21 5.04
N VAL A 20 -9.01 1.81 5.86
CA VAL A 20 -10.22 2.50 5.38
C VAL A 20 -10.07 3.98 5.71
N ILE A 21 -9.97 4.81 4.68
CA ILE A 21 -9.81 6.25 4.82
C ILE A 21 -11.08 6.98 4.35
N TRP A 22 -11.54 7.93 5.17
CA TRP A 22 -12.73 8.71 4.89
C TRP A 22 -12.69 10.07 5.58
N SER A 23 -13.50 11.02 5.10
CA SER A 23 -13.69 12.32 5.74
C SER A 23 -15.09 12.42 6.38
N PRO A 24 -15.24 13.03 7.57
CA PRO A 24 -16.55 13.22 8.21
C PRO A 24 -17.56 14.00 7.39
N GLU A 25 -17.09 14.85 6.47
CA GLU A 25 -17.95 15.65 5.59
C GLU A 25 -18.48 14.86 4.39
N ARG A 26 -18.10 13.59 4.23
CA ARG A 26 -18.41 12.75 3.08
C ARG A 26 -18.99 11.40 3.46
N SER A 27 -19.76 10.82 2.54
CA SER A 27 -20.37 9.50 2.67
C SER A 27 -19.65 8.41 1.88
N ASP A 28 -18.50 8.72 1.28
CA ASP A 28 -17.67 7.76 0.55
C ASP A 28 -16.33 7.57 1.27
N ALA A 29 -15.75 6.39 1.10
CA ALA A 29 -14.47 5.98 1.67
C ALA A 29 -13.57 5.35 0.59
N VAL A 30 -12.28 5.28 0.85
CA VAL A 30 -11.32 4.50 0.06
C VAL A 30 -10.80 3.37 0.92
N VAL A 31 -10.74 2.16 0.37
CA VAL A 31 -10.11 1.02 1.03
C VAL A 31 -8.78 0.74 0.35
N ILE A 32 -7.73 0.59 1.15
CA ILE A 32 -6.38 0.25 0.69
C ILE A 32 -6.05 -1.16 1.19
N ASP A 33 -5.61 -2.02 0.26
CA ASP A 33 -5.15 -3.38 0.49
C ASP A 33 -6.10 -4.24 1.34
N PRO A 34 -7.35 -4.49 0.90
CA PRO A 34 -8.26 -5.36 1.63
C PRO A 34 -7.74 -6.80 1.65
N GLY A 35 -7.16 -7.20 2.77
CA GLY A 35 -6.66 -8.55 3.00
C GLY A 35 -7.74 -9.57 3.35
N PHE A 36 -7.37 -10.57 4.14
CA PHE A 36 -8.25 -11.71 4.46
C PHE A 36 -9.46 -11.33 5.31
N ASP A 37 -9.39 -10.29 6.15
CA ASP A 37 -10.49 -9.88 7.03
C ASP A 37 -11.47 -8.90 6.35
N SER A 38 -11.92 -9.26 5.15
CA SER A 38 -12.84 -8.43 4.36
C SER A 38 -14.23 -8.25 5.02
N GLU A 39 -14.64 -9.18 5.89
CA GLU A 39 -15.91 -9.09 6.62
C GLU A 39 -15.90 -7.90 7.60
N THR A 40 -14.81 -7.70 8.33
CA THR A 40 -14.63 -6.54 9.21
C THR A 40 -14.65 -5.23 8.43
N ILE A 41 -13.98 -5.16 7.27
CA ILE A 41 -14.00 -3.98 6.40
C ILE A 41 -15.42 -3.67 5.92
N LEU A 42 -16.15 -4.68 5.45
CA LEU A 42 -17.53 -4.53 5.00
C LEU A 42 -18.48 -4.12 6.13
N ALA A 43 -18.28 -4.66 7.34
CA ALA A 43 -19.06 -4.29 8.52
C ALA A 43 -18.83 -2.82 8.90
N LEU A 44 -17.58 -2.35 8.91
CA LEU A 44 -17.21 -0.95 9.18
C LEU A 44 -17.89 -0.01 8.18
N LEU A 45 -17.74 -0.27 6.88
CA LEU A 45 -18.37 0.55 5.83
C LEU A 45 -19.90 0.60 6.00
N LYS A 46 -20.52 -0.50 6.39
CA LYS A 46 -21.98 -0.57 6.60
C LYS A 46 -22.43 0.18 7.85
N GLU A 47 -21.71 0.04 8.97
CA GLU A 47 -22.02 0.71 10.24
C GLU A 47 -21.99 2.23 10.08
N ASP A 48 -20.93 2.72 9.43
CA ASP A 48 -20.72 4.15 9.19
C ASP A 48 -21.47 4.68 7.94
N LYS A 49 -22.28 3.83 7.30
CA LYS A 49 -23.08 4.14 6.11
C LYS A 49 -22.23 4.73 4.98
N LYS A 50 -21.02 4.21 4.81
CA LYS A 50 -20.08 4.61 3.77
C LYS A 50 -20.34 3.82 2.48
N SER A 51 -20.41 4.55 1.38
CA SER A 51 -20.17 4.01 0.04
C SER A 51 -18.67 3.85 -0.21
N LEU A 52 -18.29 3.08 -1.23
CA LEU A 52 -16.90 2.83 -1.57
C LEU A 52 -16.52 3.58 -2.86
N ALA A 53 -15.61 4.54 -2.75
CA ALA A 53 -15.14 5.34 -3.87
C ALA A 53 -14.11 4.58 -4.73
N ALA A 54 -13.27 3.75 -4.11
CA ALA A 54 -12.31 2.88 -4.78
C ALA A 54 -11.72 1.84 -3.82
N ILE A 55 -11.19 0.78 -4.42
CA ILE A 55 -10.27 -0.17 -3.77
C ILE A 55 -8.89 0.10 -4.38
N LEU A 56 -7.90 0.44 -3.57
CA LEU A 56 -6.53 0.63 -3.99
C LEU A 56 -5.69 -0.55 -3.52
N ASN A 57 -4.94 -1.17 -4.43
CA ASN A 57 -3.87 -2.09 -4.06
C ASN A 57 -2.50 -1.45 -4.23
N THR A 58 -1.64 -1.57 -3.22
CA THR A 58 -0.23 -1.19 -3.31
C THR A 58 0.54 -2.19 -4.17
N HIS A 59 0.21 -3.47 -4.04
CA HIS A 59 0.77 -4.55 -4.86
C HIS A 59 -0.13 -5.80 -4.83
N GLY A 60 0.24 -6.82 -5.60
CA GLY A 60 -0.59 -7.97 -5.89
C GLY A 60 -0.37 -9.22 -5.03
N HIS A 61 0.35 -9.16 -3.90
CA HIS A 61 0.49 -10.34 -3.03
C HIS A 61 -0.82 -10.68 -2.32
N VAL A 62 -1.01 -11.98 -2.06
CA VAL A 62 -2.27 -12.58 -1.62
C VAL A 62 -2.90 -11.88 -0.42
N ASP A 63 -2.11 -11.52 0.58
CA ASP A 63 -2.57 -10.93 1.83
C ASP A 63 -3.02 -9.48 1.69
N HIS A 64 -2.71 -8.81 0.58
CA HIS A 64 -3.21 -7.47 0.23
C HIS A 64 -4.44 -7.49 -0.69
N ILE A 65 -4.72 -8.63 -1.34
CA ILE A 65 -5.75 -8.74 -2.40
C ILE A 65 -6.89 -9.69 -2.06
N ALA A 66 -6.75 -10.50 -1.00
CA ALA A 66 -7.70 -11.56 -0.67
C ALA A 66 -9.16 -11.06 -0.48
N GLY A 67 -9.33 -9.82 -0.05
CA GLY A 67 -10.63 -9.19 0.18
C GLY A 67 -11.23 -8.51 -1.06
N ASN A 68 -10.49 -8.33 -2.15
CA ASN A 68 -10.93 -7.60 -3.34
C ASN A 68 -12.26 -8.14 -3.89
N ALA A 69 -12.38 -9.47 -4.00
CA ALA A 69 -13.58 -10.12 -4.52
C ALA A 69 -14.83 -9.83 -3.66
N ALA A 70 -14.68 -9.84 -2.33
CA ALA A 70 -15.76 -9.56 -1.41
C ALA A 70 -16.20 -8.09 -1.50
N LEU A 71 -15.25 -7.16 -1.56
CA LEU A 71 -15.54 -5.73 -1.69
C LEU A 71 -16.18 -5.41 -3.05
N LYS A 72 -15.65 -5.93 -4.17
CA LYS A 72 -16.25 -5.76 -5.50
C LYS A 72 -17.66 -6.35 -5.59
N LYS A 73 -17.93 -7.46 -4.89
CA LYS A 73 -19.28 -8.04 -4.84
C LYS A 73 -20.26 -7.12 -4.10
N ALA A 74 -19.83 -6.50 -3.00
CA ALA A 74 -20.66 -5.58 -2.22
C ALA A 74 -20.81 -4.21 -2.87
N TYR A 75 -19.77 -3.73 -3.57
CA TYR A 75 -19.68 -2.42 -4.21
C TYR A 75 -19.20 -2.59 -5.67
N PRO A 76 -20.06 -3.08 -6.58
CA PRO A 76 -19.67 -3.41 -7.96
C PRO A 76 -19.15 -2.20 -8.75
N ASP A 77 -19.65 -1.00 -8.44
CA ASP A 77 -19.26 0.24 -9.11
C ASP A 77 -17.95 0.85 -8.59
N ALA A 78 -17.43 0.36 -7.46
CA ALA A 78 -16.15 0.82 -6.93
C ALA A 78 -15.01 0.27 -7.81
N PRO A 79 -14.16 1.13 -8.40
CA PRO A 79 -13.02 0.66 -9.19
C PRO A 79 -11.96 0.02 -8.30
N LEU A 80 -11.47 -1.14 -8.73
CA LEU A 80 -10.24 -1.76 -8.24
C LEU A 80 -9.05 -1.19 -9.02
N ILE A 81 -8.12 -0.56 -8.31
CA ILE A 81 -7.00 0.17 -8.88
C ILE A 81 -5.68 -0.39 -8.35
N ILE A 82 -4.74 -0.66 -9.26
CA ILE A 82 -3.42 -1.21 -8.91
C ILE A 82 -2.34 -0.71 -9.90
N GLY A 83 -1.07 -0.77 -9.50
CA GLY A 83 0.07 -0.51 -10.37
C GLY A 83 0.07 -1.38 -11.63
N ARG A 84 0.41 -0.80 -12.78
CA ARG A 84 0.38 -1.47 -14.09
C ARG A 84 1.11 -2.82 -14.10
N HIS A 85 2.27 -2.90 -13.48
CA HIS A 85 3.10 -4.11 -13.50
C HIS A 85 2.67 -5.18 -12.49
N GLU A 86 1.60 -4.95 -11.74
CA GLU A 86 1.02 -5.88 -10.76
C GLU A 86 -0.24 -6.60 -11.28
N GLU A 87 -0.78 -6.19 -12.44
CA GLU A 87 -2.07 -6.67 -12.97
C GLU A 87 -2.20 -8.20 -12.94
N LYS A 88 -1.14 -8.91 -13.36
CA LYS A 88 -1.14 -10.38 -13.44
C LYS A 88 -1.23 -11.05 -12.07
N LEU A 89 -0.66 -10.44 -11.04
CA LEU A 89 -0.64 -11.01 -9.69
C LEU A 89 -2.06 -11.11 -9.14
N LEU A 90 -2.96 -10.18 -9.47
CA LEU A 90 -4.36 -10.24 -9.02
C LEU A 90 -5.04 -11.57 -9.36
N THR A 91 -4.79 -12.12 -10.54
CA THR A 91 -5.52 -13.28 -11.06
C THR A 91 -4.74 -14.59 -11.06
N ASP A 92 -3.43 -14.55 -10.78
CA ASP A 92 -2.56 -15.72 -10.84
C ASP A 92 -2.06 -16.16 -9.44
N PRO A 93 -2.60 -17.26 -8.88
CA PRO A 93 -2.23 -17.78 -7.56
C PRO A 93 -0.75 -18.07 -7.35
N GLU A 94 -0.01 -18.43 -8.40
CA GLU A 94 1.44 -18.65 -8.29
C GLU A 94 2.17 -17.31 -8.12
N SER A 95 1.85 -16.33 -8.98
CA SER A 95 2.47 -15.01 -8.95
C SER A 95 2.12 -14.19 -7.71
N ASN A 96 0.90 -14.31 -7.15
CA ASN A 96 0.53 -13.62 -5.91
C ASN A 96 0.94 -14.32 -4.62
N LEU A 97 1.70 -15.41 -4.73
CA LEU A 97 2.21 -16.19 -3.59
C LEU A 97 1.12 -16.87 -2.75
N SER A 98 -0.12 -17.02 -3.25
CA SER A 98 -1.15 -17.75 -2.51
C SER A 98 -0.88 -19.27 -2.48
N MET A 99 -0.34 -19.85 -3.55
CA MET A 99 -0.08 -21.29 -3.66
C MET A 99 0.82 -21.87 -2.56
N PRO A 100 1.96 -21.24 -2.18
CA PRO A 100 2.76 -21.65 -1.02
C PRO A 100 1.99 -21.80 0.29
N PHE A 101 0.85 -21.11 0.46
CA PHE A 101 0.00 -21.18 1.64
C PHE A 101 -1.14 -22.21 1.51
N GLY A 102 -1.18 -22.96 0.40
CA GLY A 102 -2.18 -24.00 0.16
C GLY A 102 -3.57 -23.45 -0.19
N VAL A 103 -3.67 -22.18 -0.57
CA VAL A 103 -4.92 -21.54 -1.00
C VAL A 103 -4.69 -20.93 -2.37
N ALA A 104 -5.57 -21.19 -3.34
CA ALA A 104 -5.51 -20.56 -4.65
C ALA A 104 -6.41 -19.32 -4.66
N VAL A 105 -5.86 -18.17 -4.26
CA VAL A 105 -6.61 -16.91 -4.21
C VAL A 105 -6.54 -16.20 -5.56
N THR A 106 -7.70 -15.76 -6.04
CA THR A 106 -7.82 -14.91 -7.22
C THR A 106 -8.68 -13.69 -6.90
N SER A 107 -8.16 -12.50 -7.17
CA SER A 107 -8.90 -11.24 -7.19
C SER A 107 -9.59 -11.05 -8.55
N PRO A 108 -10.68 -10.25 -8.62
CA PRO A 108 -11.11 -9.66 -9.89
C PRO A 108 -9.96 -8.93 -10.59
N PRO A 109 -9.97 -8.85 -11.94
CA PRO A 109 -9.04 -8.00 -12.66
C PRO A 109 -9.23 -6.52 -12.26
N PRO A 110 -8.21 -5.67 -12.44
CA PRO A 110 -8.33 -4.27 -12.08
C PRO A 110 -9.25 -3.53 -13.06
N ASP A 111 -10.04 -2.59 -12.53
CA ASP A 111 -10.83 -1.68 -13.35
C ASP A 111 -9.97 -0.54 -13.91
N ARG A 112 -8.85 -0.23 -13.23
CA ARG A 112 -7.89 0.79 -13.65
C ARG A 112 -6.46 0.40 -13.27
N LEU A 113 -5.55 0.58 -14.21
CA LEU A 113 -4.11 0.53 -13.94
C LEU A 113 -3.57 1.94 -13.74
N VAL A 114 -2.57 2.08 -12.86
CA VAL A 114 -1.85 3.35 -12.63
C VAL A 114 -0.36 3.19 -12.89
N ASP A 115 0.25 4.30 -13.31
CA ASP A 115 1.69 4.43 -13.52
C ASP A 115 2.30 5.45 -12.52
N ASP A 116 3.63 5.50 -12.45
CA ASP A 116 4.35 6.48 -11.65
C ASP A 116 3.97 7.93 -11.99
N GLY A 117 3.66 8.73 -10.98
CA GLY A 117 3.25 10.13 -11.13
C GLY A 117 1.77 10.35 -11.44
N ASP A 118 0.97 9.28 -11.61
CA ASP A 118 -0.48 9.40 -11.73
C ASP A 118 -1.09 10.03 -10.47
N ARG A 119 -2.21 10.74 -10.66
CA ARG A 119 -3.00 11.32 -9.57
C ARG A 119 -4.41 10.76 -9.55
N LEU A 120 -4.87 10.40 -8.35
CA LEU A 120 -6.21 9.88 -8.08
C LEU A 120 -6.96 10.84 -7.15
N GLU A 121 -8.11 11.33 -7.60
CA GLU A 121 -9.03 12.13 -6.79
C GLU A 121 -10.17 11.22 -6.32
N LEU A 122 -10.13 10.79 -5.06
CA LEU A 122 -11.02 9.75 -4.52
C LEU A 122 -11.52 10.15 -3.13
N ALA A 123 -12.84 10.16 -2.93
CA ALA A 123 -13.46 10.52 -1.65
C ALA A 123 -12.93 11.82 -1.02
N GLY A 124 -12.57 12.82 -1.84
CA GLY A 124 -12.00 14.10 -1.39
C GLY A 124 -10.51 14.07 -1.04
N PHE A 125 -9.83 12.94 -1.28
CA PHE A 125 -8.38 12.78 -1.15
C PHE A 125 -7.74 12.81 -2.53
N THR A 126 -6.63 13.55 -2.65
CA THR A 126 -5.73 13.45 -3.79
C THR A 126 -4.56 12.53 -3.43
N PHE A 127 -4.43 11.41 -4.14
CA PHE A 127 -3.30 10.50 -4.03
C PHE A 127 -2.37 10.65 -5.24
N GLU A 128 -1.10 10.92 -4.99
CA GLU A 128 -0.04 10.76 -5.98
C GLU A 128 0.47 9.31 -5.90
N VAL A 129 0.49 8.63 -7.04
CA VAL A 129 1.02 7.28 -7.19
C VAL A 129 2.53 7.38 -7.41
N ARG A 130 3.29 6.65 -6.60
CA ARG A 130 4.75 6.52 -6.81
C ARG A 130 5.12 5.05 -6.93
N GLU A 131 5.65 4.66 -8.06
CA GLU A 131 6.09 3.29 -8.30
C GLU A 131 7.44 3.03 -7.62
N ILE A 132 7.48 2.06 -6.71
CA ILE A 132 8.67 1.64 -5.98
C ILE A 132 8.75 0.11 -6.05
N PRO A 133 9.22 -0.45 -7.18
CA PRO A 133 9.30 -1.89 -7.36
C PRO A 133 10.47 -2.46 -6.57
N GLY A 134 10.51 -3.78 -6.46
CA GLY A 134 11.60 -4.52 -5.84
C GLY A 134 11.15 -5.39 -4.66
N HIS A 135 10.08 -5.04 -3.95
CA HIS A 135 9.35 -6.03 -3.14
C HIS A 135 8.53 -6.95 -4.04
N SER A 136 7.79 -6.33 -4.96
CA SER A 136 7.09 -6.94 -6.09
C SER A 136 7.44 -6.18 -7.39
N PRO A 137 7.10 -6.71 -8.58
CA PRO A 137 7.50 -6.14 -9.87
C PRO A 137 7.04 -4.70 -10.15
N GLY A 138 5.94 -4.26 -9.52
CA GLY A 138 5.26 -2.99 -9.76
C GLY A 138 4.62 -2.39 -8.52
N SER A 139 5.15 -2.68 -7.32
CA SER A 139 4.71 -2.07 -6.06
C SER A 139 4.57 -0.56 -6.23
N VAL A 140 3.43 0.00 -5.82
CA VAL A 140 3.19 1.43 -5.75
C VAL A 140 2.90 1.85 -4.31
N VAL A 141 3.23 3.10 -4.01
CA VAL A 141 2.81 3.78 -2.78
C VAL A 141 1.84 4.90 -3.13
N TYR A 142 0.86 5.14 -2.26
CA TYR A 142 -0.12 6.20 -2.41
C TYR A 142 0.18 7.33 -1.43
N LEU A 143 0.67 8.45 -1.95
CA LEU A 143 1.02 9.64 -1.17
C LEU A 143 -0.15 10.63 -1.16
N CYS A 144 -0.57 11.08 0.01
CA CYS A 144 -1.52 12.17 0.16
C CYS A 144 -0.86 13.40 0.83
N GLU A 145 -0.65 14.45 0.05
CA GLU A 145 -0.08 15.74 0.50
C GLU A 145 -1.13 16.81 0.78
N THR A 146 -2.42 16.47 0.64
CA THR A 146 -3.53 17.41 0.89
C THR A 146 -3.59 17.84 2.36
N PHE A 147 -2.99 17.06 3.26
CA PHE A 147 -2.96 17.28 4.70
C PHE A 147 -1.53 17.52 5.18
N SER A 148 -1.39 18.22 6.31
CA SER A 148 -0.12 18.44 6.98
C SER A 148 -0.20 17.89 8.41
N PRO A 149 0.64 16.91 8.79
CA PRO A 149 1.66 16.27 7.94
C PRO A 149 1.03 15.42 6.83
N ALA A 150 1.77 15.28 5.71
CA ALA A 150 1.43 14.36 4.65
C ALA A 150 1.49 12.91 5.16
N PHE A 151 0.85 11.99 4.44
CA PHE A 151 0.94 10.56 4.75
C PHE A 151 1.04 9.70 3.49
N VAL A 152 1.60 8.51 3.64
CA VAL A 152 1.80 7.53 2.57
C VAL A 152 1.26 6.18 3.01
N PHE A 153 0.44 5.54 2.18
CA PHE A 153 0.20 4.09 2.27
C PHE A 153 1.30 3.40 1.47
N SER A 154 2.25 2.78 2.17
CA SER A 154 3.48 2.28 1.55
C SER A 154 3.43 0.81 1.17
N GLY A 155 2.37 0.09 1.56
CA GLY A 155 2.34 -1.37 1.47
C GLY A 155 3.62 -1.95 2.06
N ASP A 156 4.23 -2.86 1.31
CA ASP A 156 5.42 -3.60 1.72
C ASP A 156 6.73 -2.99 1.26
N VAL A 157 6.76 -1.67 1.03
CA VAL A 157 7.98 -0.95 0.65
C VAL A 157 8.84 -0.61 1.87
N LEU A 158 8.27 0.08 2.86
CA LEU A 158 8.97 0.61 4.03
C LEU A 158 8.19 0.35 5.31
N PHE A 159 8.86 -0.22 6.31
CA PHE A 159 8.30 -0.54 7.63
C PHE A 159 9.06 0.18 8.74
N PRO A 160 8.53 0.26 9.97
CA PRO A 160 9.30 0.69 11.13
C PRO A 160 10.57 -0.15 11.31
N GLY A 161 11.74 0.45 11.06
CA GLY A 161 13.04 -0.19 11.22
C GLY A 161 13.38 -1.29 10.20
N SER A 162 12.54 -1.53 9.19
CA SER A 162 12.76 -2.55 8.16
C SER A 162 12.30 -2.10 6.77
N VAL A 163 12.49 -2.94 5.75
CA VAL A 163 12.01 -2.76 4.37
C VAL A 163 11.37 -4.05 3.86
N GLY A 164 10.66 -3.97 2.73
CA GLY A 164 10.11 -5.11 2.01
C GLY A 164 11.10 -6.26 1.81
N ARG A 165 10.62 -7.49 1.97
CA ARG A 165 11.34 -8.67 1.50
C ARG A 165 11.50 -8.63 -0.01
N THR A 166 12.60 -9.18 -0.52
CA THR A 166 12.94 -9.12 -1.96
C THR A 166 13.39 -10.48 -2.49
N ASP A 167 13.17 -11.54 -1.71
CA ASP A 167 13.55 -12.92 -2.03
C ASP A 167 12.43 -13.69 -2.76
N PHE A 168 11.34 -13.01 -3.12
CA PHE A 168 10.26 -13.55 -3.95
C PHE A 168 10.58 -13.45 -5.44
N PRO A 169 9.94 -14.25 -6.31
CA PRO A 169 10.01 -14.05 -7.76
C PRO A 169 9.61 -12.61 -8.13
N GLY A 170 10.49 -11.93 -8.88
CA GLY A 170 10.28 -10.52 -9.25
C GLY A 170 10.74 -9.50 -8.20
N GLY A 171 11.26 -9.96 -7.05
CA GLY A 171 11.90 -9.10 -6.05
C GLY A 171 13.34 -8.71 -6.44
N ASP A 172 13.73 -7.49 -6.09
CA ASP A 172 15.09 -6.97 -6.25
C ASP A 172 15.42 -5.92 -5.18
N HIS A 173 16.41 -6.22 -4.32
CA HIS A 173 16.77 -5.38 -3.19
C HIS A 173 17.33 -4.00 -3.60
N LEU A 174 18.17 -3.93 -4.63
CA LEU A 174 18.78 -2.67 -5.03
C LEU A 174 17.75 -1.72 -5.64
N THR A 175 16.79 -2.26 -6.40
CA THR A 175 15.66 -1.53 -6.98
C THR A 175 14.76 -0.97 -5.88
N LEU A 176 14.39 -1.80 -4.90
CA LEU A 176 13.59 -1.38 -3.74
C LEU A 176 14.28 -0.22 -3.00
N MET A 177 15.55 -0.39 -2.65
CA MET A 177 16.31 0.62 -1.91
C MET A 177 16.50 1.91 -2.72
N ALA A 178 16.76 1.82 -4.02
CA ALA A 178 16.86 2.98 -4.89
C ALA A 178 15.53 3.75 -4.95
N GLY A 179 14.39 3.07 -5.06
CA GLY A 179 13.07 3.70 -5.04
C GLY A 179 12.76 4.36 -3.69
N ILE A 180 13.05 3.68 -2.57
CA ILE A 180 12.90 4.27 -1.22
C ILE A 180 13.71 5.58 -1.11
N PHE A 181 14.97 5.58 -1.53
CA PHE A 181 15.83 6.78 -1.42
C PHE A 181 15.40 7.92 -2.34
N ASN A 182 15.01 7.60 -3.57
CA ASN A 182 14.70 8.62 -4.58
C ASN A 182 13.26 9.15 -4.47
N LYS A 183 12.35 8.41 -3.86
CA LYS A 183 10.91 8.75 -3.83
C LYS A 183 10.32 8.93 -2.42
N LEU A 184 10.69 8.11 -1.44
CA LEU A 184 10.16 8.24 -0.07
C LEU A 184 11.03 9.14 0.80
N LEU A 185 12.34 8.93 0.82
CA LEU A 185 13.24 9.70 1.69
C LEU A 185 13.44 11.15 1.22
N THR A 186 12.89 11.53 0.08
CA THR A 186 12.81 12.92 -0.40
C THR A 186 11.68 13.71 0.27
N LEU A 187 10.74 13.03 0.93
CA LEU A 187 9.62 13.64 1.63
C LEU A 187 10.05 14.33 2.95
N PRO A 188 9.23 15.27 3.46
CA PRO A 188 9.41 15.88 4.78
C PRO A 188 9.48 14.84 5.90
N ASP A 189 10.28 15.12 6.93
CA ASP A 189 10.56 14.18 8.02
C ASP A 189 9.33 13.82 8.87
N ASP A 190 8.33 14.68 8.92
CA ASP A 190 7.05 14.47 9.62
C ASP A 190 6.03 13.69 8.79
N THR A 191 6.33 13.36 7.53
CA THR A 191 5.47 12.53 6.68
C THR A 191 5.26 11.15 7.31
N ARG A 192 4.00 10.79 7.53
CA ARG A 192 3.61 9.52 8.15
C ARG A 192 3.62 8.39 7.14
N ILE A 193 4.11 7.23 7.54
CA ILE A 193 4.12 6.00 6.74
C ILE A 193 3.16 5.00 7.38
N HIS A 194 2.16 4.59 6.60
CA HIS A 194 1.19 3.55 6.90
C HIS A 194 1.56 2.29 6.10
N PRO A 195 2.30 1.33 6.70
CA PRO A 195 2.80 0.16 6.00
C PRO A 195 1.77 -0.96 5.86
N GLY A 196 2.08 -1.98 5.06
CA GLY A 196 1.31 -3.22 4.99
C GLY A 196 1.36 -4.06 6.27
N HIS A 197 2.40 -3.90 7.09
CA HIS A 197 2.58 -4.66 8.32
C HIS A 197 3.23 -3.82 9.44
N GLY A 198 2.95 -4.18 10.69
CA GLY A 198 3.58 -3.58 11.86
C GLY A 198 2.87 -2.31 12.34
N GLY A 199 3.58 -1.19 12.41
CA GLY A 199 3.04 0.06 12.97
C GLY A 199 3.32 1.27 12.09
N VAL A 200 2.65 2.39 12.39
CA VAL A 200 2.92 3.66 11.71
C VAL A 200 4.29 4.19 12.11
N THR A 201 5.06 4.70 11.14
CA THR A 201 6.34 5.41 11.36
C THR A 201 6.35 6.75 10.63
N THR A 202 7.48 7.46 10.62
CA THR A 202 7.69 8.66 9.80
C THR A 202 8.97 8.58 8.99
N ILE A 203 9.04 9.34 7.90
CA ILE A 203 10.24 9.45 7.08
C ILE A 203 11.45 9.87 7.92
N GLY A 204 11.29 10.82 8.84
CA GLY A 204 12.35 11.29 9.73
C GLY A 204 12.85 10.20 10.68
N ALA A 205 11.94 9.41 11.26
CA ALA A 205 12.31 8.29 12.11
C ALA A 205 13.11 7.25 11.33
N GLU A 206 12.63 6.85 10.14
CA GLU A 206 13.29 5.84 9.32
C GLU A 206 14.65 6.32 8.77
N LYS A 207 14.80 7.61 8.43
CA LYS A 207 16.10 8.19 8.05
C LYS A 207 17.15 8.08 9.16
N GLN A 208 16.73 8.09 10.43
CA GLN A 208 17.59 8.11 11.60
C GLN A 208 17.91 6.70 12.12
N SER A 209 16.91 5.82 12.20
CA SER A 209 17.02 4.57 12.95
C SER A 209 17.04 3.31 12.08
N ASN A 210 16.47 3.32 10.87
CA ASN A 210 16.31 2.13 10.05
C ASN A 210 17.66 1.57 9.58
N ALA A 211 17.95 0.32 9.96
CA ALA A 211 19.24 -0.31 9.71
C ALA A 211 19.53 -0.47 8.21
N TRP A 212 18.52 -0.79 7.40
CA TRP A 212 18.64 -0.96 5.94
C TRP A 212 18.94 0.35 5.23
N ILE A 213 18.25 1.42 5.63
CA ILE A 213 18.50 2.77 5.11
C ILE A 213 19.93 3.21 5.47
N ARG A 214 20.37 2.98 6.72
CA ARG A 214 21.73 3.34 7.16
C ARG A 214 22.81 2.56 6.41
N ASP A 215 22.60 1.25 6.24
CA ASP A 215 23.52 0.38 5.50
C ASP A 215 23.64 0.83 4.03
N TYR A 216 22.51 0.98 3.32
CA TYR A 216 22.51 1.43 1.92
C TYR A 216 23.16 2.81 1.76
N ARG A 217 22.87 3.76 2.66
CA ARG A 217 23.51 5.08 2.67
C ARG A 217 25.02 5.01 2.86
N SER A 218 25.52 4.08 3.67
CA SER A 218 26.96 3.94 3.91
C SER A 218 27.71 3.41 2.69
N ARG A 219 27.09 2.53 1.91
CA ARG A 219 27.64 1.95 0.66
C ARG A 219 27.63 2.92 -0.52
N GLN A 220 26.79 3.95 -0.48
CA GLN A 220 26.69 4.99 -1.51
C GLN A 220 27.71 6.13 -1.31
N LYS A 221 28.30 6.25 -0.12
CA LYS A 221 29.39 7.21 0.07
C LYS A 221 30.61 6.71 -0.71
N PRO A 222 31.32 7.58 -1.46
CA PRO A 222 32.62 7.21 -2.00
C PRO A 222 33.47 6.66 -0.85
N ALA A 223 34.20 5.56 -1.09
CA ALA A 223 35.27 5.19 -0.16
C ALA A 223 36.17 6.43 -0.05
N ASP A 224 36.26 7.03 1.13
CA ASP A 224 37.15 8.16 1.37
C ASP A 224 38.54 7.74 0.87
N GLY A 225 39.00 8.42 -0.19
CA GLY A 225 40.32 8.22 -0.80
C GLY A 225 41.43 8.86 0.03
#